data_AF-A0A3P7P8F5-F1
#
_entry.id   AF-A0A3P7P8F5-F1
#
_cell.length_a   1.000
_cell.length_b   1.000
_cell.length_c   1.000
_cell.angle_alpha   90.00
_cell.angle_beta   90.00
_cell.angle_gamma   90.00
#
_symmetry.space_group_name_H-M   'P 1'
#
loop_
_entity.id
_entity.type
_entity.pdbx_description
1 polymer ?
#
loop_
_entity_poly.entity_id
_entity_poly.type
_entity_poly.pdbx_seq_one_letter_code
_entity_poly.pdbx_strand_id
1 'polypeptide(L)'
;MKLPSSLGQRKIRIIENFLSHYQMDPSPPATAQIVDAYNKLRSNVLLLYELRGAMLQCDYELQAARSRMELFAPDKSSHRFFLLGASGTW
;
A
#
# COMPACT_ATOMS: atom_id res chain seq x y z
N MET A 1 -8.27 -26.07 -2.96
CA MET A 1 -7.30 -25.02 -3.36
C MET A 1 -6.13 -25.04 -2.38
N LYS A 2 -4.87 -24.99 -2.83
CA LYS A 2 -3.71 -24.86 -1.91
C LYS A 2 -2.91 -23.62 -2.32
N LEU A 3 -2.69 -22.72 -1.36
CA LEU A 3 -1.66 -21.69 -1.52
C LEU A 3 -0.30 -22.41 -1.64
N PRO A 4 0.64 -21.92 -2.45
CA PRO A 4 2.00 -22.44 -2.46
C PRO A 4 2.52 -22.62 -1.03
N SER A 5 3.10 -23.77 -0.70
CA SER A 5 3.69 -24.02 0.62
C SER A 5 4.84 -23.07 0.95
N SER A 6 5.35 -22.34 -0.05
CA SER A 6 6.33 -21.26 0.08
C SER A 6 5.74 -19.93 0.59
N LEU A 7 4.41 -19.79 0.68
CA LEU A 7 3.78 -18.59 1.26
C LEU A 7 3.85 -18.64 2.79
N GLY A 8 4.70 -17.80 3.37
CA GLY A 8 4.84 -17.68 4.82
C GLY A 8 3.55 -17.26 5.53
N GLN A 9 3.39 -17.69 6.78
CA GLN A 9 2.18 -17.48 7.62
C GLN A 9 1.71 -16.02 7.68
N ARG A 10 2.62 -15.05 7.67
CA ARG A 10 2.29 -13.62 7.65
C ARG A 10 1.44 -13.24 6.43
N LYS A 11 1.82 -13.72 5.24
CA LYS A 11 1.11 -13.41 3.99
C LYS A 11 -0.27 -14.07 3.97
N ILE A 12 -0.40 -15.26 4.53
CA ILE A 12 -1.69 -15.95 4.69
C ILE A 12 -2.65 -15.10 5.54
N ARG A 13 -2.21 -14.62 6.71
CA ARG A 13 -3.04 -13.76 7.56
C ARG A 13 -3.46 -12.44 6.89
N ILE A 14 -2.58 -11.84 6.09
CA ILE A 14 -2.91 -10.61 5.33
C ILE A 14 -4.08 -10.90 4.38
N ILE A 15 -4.02 -12.01 3.65
CA ILE A 15 -5.09 -12.44 2.75
C ILE A 15 -6.39 -12.66 3.54
N GLU A 16 -6.34 -13.43 4.62
CA GLU A 16 -7.52 -13.77 5.44
C GLU A 16 -8.20 -12.51 6.00
N ASN A 17 -7.42 -11.57 6.54
CA ASN A 17 -7.94 -10.30 7.06
C ASN A 17 -8.62 -9.48 5.97
N PHE A 18 -8.02 -9.41 4.77
CA PHE A 18 -8.61 -8.70 3.64
C PHE A 18 -9.93 -9.35 3.20
N LEU A 19 -9.94 -10.66 3.01
CA LEU A 19 -11.15 -11.38 2.61
C LEU A 19 -12.27 -11.23 3.64
N SER A 20 -11.93 -11.34 4.93
CA SER A 20 -12.87 -11.11 6.04
C SER A 20 -13.44 -9.68 6.02
N HIS A 21 -12.60 -8.67 5.79
CA HIS A 21 -13.03 -7.28 5.72
C HIS A 21 -14.06 -7.02 4.62
N TYR A 22 -13.89 -7.66 3.46
CA TYR A 22 -14.83 -7.59 2.34
C TYR A 22 -15.97 -8.63 2.41
N GLN A 23 -16.09 -9.34 3.54
CA GLN A 23 -17.10 -10.38 3.75
C GLN A 23 -17.10 -11.46 2.65
N MET A 24 -15.92 -11.75 2.12
CA MET A 24 -15.73 -12.80 1.13
C MET A 24 -15.77 -14.17 1.79
N ASP A 25 -16.46 -15.12 1.16
CA ASP A 25 -16.45 -16.51 1.59
C ASP A 25 -15.01 -17.06 1.56
N PRO A 26 -14.46 -17.53 2.70
CA PRO A 26 -13.12 -18.11 2.74
C PRO A 26 -13.01 -19.41 1.94
N SER A 27 -14.12 -20.11 1.69
CA SER A 27 -14.19 -21.39 1.00
C SER A 27 -15.20 -21.37 -0.15
N PRO A 28 -14.96 -20.56 -1.19
CA PRO A 28 -15.90 -20.43 -2.30
C PRO A 28 -16.02 -21.75 -3.08
N PRO A 29 -17.11 -21.95 -3.85
CA PRO A 29 -17.33 -23.19 -4.60
C PRO A 29 -16.14 -23.53 -5.51
N ALA A 30 -15.71 -24.79 -5.48
CA ALA A 30 -14.49 -25.23 -6.16
C ALA A 30 -14.67 -25.47 -7.68
N THR A 31 -15.40 -24.60 -8.37
CA THR A 31 -15.46 -24.62 -9.84
C THR A 31 -14.18 -24.05 -10.43
N ALA A 32 -13.76 -24.50 -11.61
CA ALA A 32 -12.49 -24.06 -12.22
C ALA A 32 -12.40 -22.53 -12.36
N GLN A 33 -13.49 -21.89 -12.75
CA GLN A 33 -13.57 -20.44 -12.92
C GLN A 33 -13.44 -19.68 -11.59
N ILE A 34 -14.10 -20.17 -10.53
CA ILE A 34 -14.05 -19.55 -9.20
C ILE A 34 -12.66 -19.73 -8.58
N VAL A 35 -12.07 -20.92 -8.72
CA VAL A 35 -10.71 -21.21 -8.23
C VAL A 35 -9.69 -20.24 -8.86
N ASP A 36 -9.75 -20.05 -10.18
CA ASP A 36 -8.86 -19.14 -10.88
C ASP A 36 -9.04 -17.68 -10.45
N ALA A 37 -10.29 -17.21 -10.43
CA ALA A 37 -10.62 -15.85 -9.98
C ALA A 37 -10.18 -15.59 -8.53
N TYR A 38 -10.41 -16.55 -7.63
CA TYR A 38 -10.03 -16.46 -6.22
C TYR A 38 -8.51 -16.50 -6.02
N ASN A 39 -7.79 -17.30 -6.80
CA ASN A 39 -6.32 -17.27 -6.81
C ASN A 39 -5.79 -15.91 -7.24
N LYS A 40 -6.33 -15.36 -8.34
CA LYS A 40 -5.93 -14.05 -8.86
C LYS A 40 -6.20 -12.94 -7.85
N LEU A 41 -7.36 -12.96 -7.19
CA LEU A 41 -7.70 -12.02 -6.12
C LEU A 41 -6.66 -12.06 -4.98
N ARG A 42 -6.32 -13.26 -4.47
CA ARG A 42 -5.36 -13.41 -3.37
C ARG A 42 -3.95 -12.91 -3.73
N SER A 43 -3.52 -13.15 -4.97
CA SER A 43 -2.25 -12.59 -5.48
C SER A 43 -2.30 -11.06 -5.57
N ASN A 44 -3.40 -10.48 -6.05
CA ASN A 44 -3.58 -9.03 -6.12
C ASN A 44 -3.59 -8.37 -4.73
N VAL A 45 -4.23 -9.00 -3.73
CA VAL A 45 -4.23 -8.52 -2.34
C VAL A 45 -2.80 -8.39 -1.81
N LEU A 46 -1.97 -9.41 -2.03
CA LEU A 46 -0.58 -9.37 -1.59
C LEU A 46 0.24 -8.30 -2.31
N LEU A 47 0.09 -8.19 -3.63
CA LEU A 47 0.76 -7.16 -4.41
C LEU A 47 0.38 -5.75 -3.92
N LEU A 48 -0.91 -5.51 -3.69
CA LEU A 48 -1.41 -4.23 -3.20
C LEU A 48 -0.87 -3.91 -1.80
N TYR A 49 -0.78 -4.92 -0.91
CA TYR A 49 -0.17 -4.75 0.40
C TYR A 49 1.32 -4.36 0.30
N GLU A 50 2.08 -5.02 -0.57
CA GLU A 50 3.50 -4.71 -0.80
C GLU A 50 3.70 -3.31 -1.37
N LEU A 51 2.90 -2.93 -2.38
CA LEU A 51 2.92 -1.60 -2.99
C LEU A 51 2.58 -0.50 -1.98
N ARG A 52 1.57 -0.71 -1.13
CA ARG A 52 1.22 0.23 -0.07
C ARG A 52 2.38 0.42 0.92
N GLY A 53 3.07 -0.66 1.28
CA GLY A 53 4.27 -0.60 2.12
C GLY A 53 5.40 0.22 1.47
N ALA A 54 5.68 -0.03 0.19
CA ALA A 54 6.68 0.72 -0.56
C ALA A 54 6.33 2.21 -0.65
N MET A 55 5.07 2.55 -0.92
CA MET A 55 4.60 3.93 -1.00
C MET A 55 4.80 4.68 0.33
N LEU A 56 4.41 4.07 1.45
CA LEU A 56 4.61 4.65 2.79
C LEU A 56 6.10 4.87 3.11
N GLN A 57 6.96 3.96 2.66
CA GLN A 57 8.41 4.10 2.83
C GLN A 57 8.93 5.31 2.03
N CYS A 58 8.49 5.49 0.79
CA CYS A 58 8.85 6.65 -0.02
C CYS A 58 8.38 7.96 0.61
N ASP A 59 7.14 8.01 1.14
CA ASP A 59 6.62 9.18 1.84
C ASP A 59 7.46 9.54 3.08
N TYR A 60 7.84 8.53 3.86
CA TYR A 60 8.71 8.71 5.02
C TYR A 60 10.09 9.25 4.62
N GLU A 61 10.73 8.67 3.61
CA GLU A 61 12.05 9.09 3.13
C GLU A 61 12.01 10.52 2.58
N LEU A 62 10.95 10.88 1.84
CA LEU A 62 10.72 12.23 1.34
C LEU A 62 10.57 13.22 2.50
N GLN A 63 9.77 12.90 3.51
CA GLN A 63 9.59 13.76 4.66
C GLN A 63 10.89 13.92 5.45
N ALA A 64 11.64 12.83 5.66
CA ALA A 64 12.95 12.88 6.31
C ALA A 64 13.97 13.70 5.50
N ALA A 65 13.91 13.69 4.18
CA ALA A 65 14.74 14.53 3.32
C ALA A 65 14.37 16.02 3.48
N ARG A 66 13.06 16.34 3.47
CA ARG A 66 12.56 17.71 3.70
C ARG A 66 13.01 18.27 5.04
N SER A 67 12.82 17.52 6.13
CA SER A 67 13.25 17.96 7.47
C SER A 67 14.77 18.18 7.55
N ARG A 68 15.56 17.33 6.89
CA ARG A 68 17.01 17.56 6.80
C ARG A 68 17.34 18.86 6.05
N MET A 69 16.68 19.13 4.93
CA MET A 69 16.89 20.38 4.18
C MET A 69 16.58 21.62 5.02
N GLU A 70 15.51 21.59 5.81
CA GLU A 70 15.13 22.69 6.71
C GLU A 70 16.21 22.98 7.78
N LEU A 71 16.88 21.95 8.31
CA LEU A 71 17.97 22.11 9.26
C LEU A 71 19.23 22.75 8.64
N PHE A 72 19.56 22.44 7.39
CA PHE A 72 20.77 22.93 6.73
C PHE A 72 20.59 24.29 6.03
N ALA A 73 19.36 24.71 5.75
CA ALA A 73 19.06 25.98 5.09
C ALA A 73 17.77 26.62 5.64
N PRO A 74 17.73 27.01 6.92
CA PRO A 74 16.53 27.56 7.56
C PRO A 74 16.02 28.85 6.88
N ASP A 75 16.91 29.60 6.21
CA ASP A 75 16.59 30.87 5.54
C ASP A 75 16.06 30.72 4.10
N LYS A 76 16.18 29.52 3.49
CA LYS A 76 15.75 29.28 2.09
C LYS A 76 14.40 28.57 1.97
N SER A 77 13.88 28.00 3.07
CA SER A 77 12.58 27.33 3.12
C SER A 77 11.41 28.32 3.09
N SER A 78 11.61 29.55 3.59
CA SER A 78 10.57 30.58 3.71
C SER A 78 10.06 31.10 2.36
N HIS A 79 10.90 31.16 1.32
CA HIS A 79 10.52 31.70 0.01
C HIS A 79 9.69 30.74 -0.86
N ARG A 80 9.59 29.45 -0.51
CA ARG A 80 8.89 28.45 -1.35
C ARG A 80 7.41 28.29 -0.97
N PHE A 81 7.03 28.58 0.27
CA PHE A 81 5.62 28.62 0.68
C PHE A 81 4.85 29.79 0.06
N PHE A 82 5.52 30.91 -0.24
CA PHE A 82 4.88 32.08 -0.85
C PHE A 82 4.51 31.88 -2.32
N LEU A 83 5.19 30.98 -3.04
CA LEU A 83 4.96 30.75 -4.48
C LEU A 83 3.92 29.65 -4.79
N LEU A 84 3.66 28.73 -3.85
CA LEU A 84 2.64 27.68 -4.03
C LEU A 84 1.29 28.02 -3.37
N GLY A 85 1.24 29.01 -2.47
CA GLY A 85 0.00 29.46 -1.81
C GLY A 85 -0.80 30.53 -2.56
N ALA A 86 -0.30 31.05 -3.69
CA ALA A 86 -0.93 32.17 -4.41
C ALA A 86 -1.80 31.74 -5.62
N SER A 87 -1.94 30.44 -5.90
CA SER A 87 -2.76 29.92 -7.00
C SER A 87 -3.69 28.82 -6.50
N GLY A 88 -4.88 29.21 -6.05
CA GLY A 88 -5.91 28.26 -5.60
C GLY A 88 -7.01 28.93 -4.80
N THR A 89 -7.58 30.01 -5.32
CA THR A 89 -8.92 30.48 -4.93
C THR A 89 -9.93 29.83 -5.89
N TRP A 90 -10.93 29.17 -5.28
CA TRP A 90 -12.11 28.49 -5.85
C TRP A 90 -11.91 27.12 -6.52
#